data_AF-A0A1H7NNC6-F1
#
_entry.id   AF-A0A1H7NNC6-F1
#
_cell.length_a   1.000
_cell.length_b   1.000
_cell.length_c   1.000
_cell.angle_alpha   90.00
_cell.angle_beta   90.00
_cell.angle_gamma   90.00
#
_symmetry.space_group_name_H-M   'P 1'
#
loop_
_entity.id
_entity.type
_entity.pdbx_description
1 polymer ?
#
loop_
_entity_poly.entity_id
_entity_poly.type
_entity_poly.pdbx_seq_one_letter_code
_entity_poly.pdbx_strand_id
1 'polypeptide(L)'
;MFNIERNGEEHRNLSYNDINCVGCGICTDICPTSSLRLGPIVPVARGLIEMDLVSIKEDSCVFCGLCSIACPFDALSMSVDGEYIKNIASYPIWNKESVVDDGECMYCSKCYNICPSDAILFERNLPNPADLVRGEIEINEEDCIYCSFCADMCPAEAIKIKNIPISSVDKLNNFIDVDSSKCIFCGVCKMVCPENAIKQICSTCMLNEEIEVPEITGNVMILEDLCVYCSWCSEVCPVDAIDITKPFDGTLELVESEEKICKGDSCHACQDVCPCNAVSIVDGKSVTDLSFCNLCGACVKACPQDIRILTRTDLNLENINSESWKDILTSILVGK
;
A
#
# COMPACT_ATOMS: atom_id res chain seq x y z
N MET A 1 9.32 11.75 17.67
CA MET A 1 9.24 12.80 16.65
C MET A 1 9.80 14.09 17.22
N PHE A 2 10.41 14.96 16.39
CA PHE A 2 10.86 16.29 16.83
C PHE A 2 10.26 17.40 15.97
N ASN A 3 10.13 18.58 16.57
CA ASN A 3 9.71 19.80 15.91
C ASN A 3 10.49 20.96 16.53
N ILE A 4 11.38 21.57 15.76
CA ILE A 4 12.28 22.62 16.24
C ILE A 4 12.05 23.90 15.45
N GLU A 5 12.22 25.04 16.12
CA GLU A 5 11.94 26.34 15.52
C GLU A 5 13.01 27.38 15.88
N ARG A 6 13.20 28.35 15.00
CA ARG A 6 14.01 29.53 15.24
C ARG A 6 13.23 30.77 14.84
N ASN A 7 12.95 31.60 15.84
CA ASN A 7 12.31 32.90 15.69
C ASN A 7 13.38 33.98 15.44
N GLY A 8 13.25 34.74 14.35
CA GLY A 8 14.18 35.81 13.98
C GLY A 8 13.51 36.80 13.02
N GLU A 9 14.28 37.38 12.08
CA GLU A 9 13.69 38.12 10.94
C GLU A 9 12.82 37.23 10.06
N GLU A 10 13.19 35.95 9.95
CA GLU A 10 12.40 34.88 9.36
C GLU A 10 12.06 33.85 10.44
N HIS A 11 10.85 33.31 10.40
CA HIS A 11 10.44 32.17 11.21
C HIS A 11 10.80 30.88 10.49
N ARG A 12 11.72 30.08 11.05
CA ARG A 12 12.11 28.79 10.47
C ARG A 12 11.66 27.64 11.35
N ASN A 13 11.07 26.61 10.74
CA ASN A 13 10.61 25.42 11.43
C ASN A 13 11.13 24.16 10.71
N LEU A 14 11.57 23.16 11.46
CA LEU A 14 11.96 21.84 10.94
C LEU A 14 11.27 20.77 11.77
N SER A 15 10.46 19.94 11.12
CA SER A 15 9.74 18.83 11.72
C SER A 15 10.19 17.48 11.16
N TYR A 16 10.07 16.45 12.00
CA TYR A 16 10.36 15.06 11.66
C TYR A 16 9.15 14.18 11.93
N ASN A 17 8.75 13.42 10.91
CA ASN A 17 7.71 12.40 10.97
C ASN A 17 8.34 11.01 10.83
N ASP A 18 8.24 10.21 11.89
CA ASP A 18 8.82 8.87 11.95
C ASP A 18 8.09 7.87 11.04
N ILE A 19 6.78 8.07 10.80
CA ILE A 19 5.94 7.21 9.96
C ILE A 19 6.51 7.12 8.53
N ASN A 20 7.00 8.24 8.01
CA ASN A 20 7.53 8.31 6.65
C ASN A 20 9.04 7.99 6.59
N CYS A 21 9.70 7.77 7.74
CA CYS A 21 11.13 7.56 7.78
C CYS A 21 11.51 6.12 7.44
N VAL A 22 12.23 5.94 6.34
CA VAL A 22 12.72 4.61 5.92
C VAL A 22 14.08 4.22 6.51
N GLY A 23 14.63 5.00 7.46
CA GLY A 23 15.89 4.67 8.13
C GLY A 23 17.15 4.70 7.24
N CYS A 24 17.13 5.43 6.12
CA CYS A 24 18.23 5.42 5.14
C CYS A 24 19.49 6.19 5.58
N GLY A 25 19.36 7.18 6.48
CA GLY A 25 20.48 8.01 6.92
C GLY A 25 20.96 9.10 5.94
N ILE A 26 20.28 9.32 4.81
CA ILE A 26 20.65 10.39 3.86
C ILE A 26 20.71 11.75 4.57
N CYS A 27 19.69 12.06 5.39
CA CYS A 27 19.62 13.31 6.13
C CYS A 27 20.77 13.50 7.13
N THR A 28 21.32 12.42 7.67
CA THR A 28 22.46 12.47 8.60
C THR A 28 23.77 12.65 7.86
N ASP A 29 23.92 11.97 6.72
CA ASP A 29 25.13 11.99 5.91
C ASP A 29 25.39 13.37 5.29
N ILE A 30 24.33 14.10 4.91
CA ILE A 30 24.45 15.42 4.29
C ILE A 30 24.44 16.59 5.26
N CYS A 31 24.19 16.35 6.55
CA CYS A 31 24.01 17.44 7.52
C CYS A 31 25.36 18.13 7.76
N PRO A 32 25.56 19.39 7.30
CA PRO A 32 26.88 20.02 7.32
C PRO A 32 27.39 20.32 8.74
N THR A 33 26.49 20.38 9.72
CA THR A 33 26.83 20.59 11.13
C THR A 33 26.73 19.31 11.96
N SER A 34 26.49 18.16 11.32
CA SER A 34 26.30 16.86 11.99
C SER A 34 25.28 16.91 13.14
N SER A 35 24.23 17.72 12.96
CA SER A 35 23.18 17.90 13.96
C SER A 35 22.21 16.73 14.02
N LEU A 36 22.08 15.97 12.92
CA LEU A 36 21.20 14.82 12.85
C LEU A 36 21.97 13.53 13.14
N ARG A 37 21.32 12.58 13.81
CA ARG A 37 21.86 11.25 14.10
C ARG A 37 20.87 10.17 13.74
N LEU A 38 21.37 9.10 13.10
CA LEU A 38 20.58 7.93 12.75
C LEU A 38 20.51 7.01 13.97
N GLY A 39 19.31 6.58 14.29
CA GLY A 39 19.05 5.59 15.32
C GLY A 39 19.45 4.17 14.89
N PRO A 40 19.40 3.22 15.82
CA PRO A 40 19.60 1.79 15.55
C PRO A 40 18.45 1.19 14.72
N ILE A 41 18.52 1.31 13.39
CA ILE A 41 17.47 0.88 12.46
C ILE A 41 17.12 -0.62 12.56
N VAL A 42 18.08 -1.50 12.84
CA VAL A 42 17.84 -2.96 12.92
C VAL A 42 17.04 -3.35 14.17
N PRO A 43 17.41 -2.93 15.40
CA PRO A 43 16.58 -3.14 16.57
C PRO A 43 15.16 -2.58 16.46
N VAL A 44 14.99 -1.40 15.84
CA VAL A 44 13.67 -0.79 15.62
C VAL A 44 12.84 -1.63 14.64
N ALA A 45 13.41 -2.00 13.49
CA ALA A 45 12.72 -2.83 12.50
C ALA A 45 12.31 -4.21 13.05
N ARG A 46 13.04 -4.75 14.03
CA ARG A 46 12.72 -6.01 14.71
C ARG A 46 11.73 -5.87 15.87
N GLY A 47 11.25 -4.66 16.16
CA GLY A 47 10.36 -4.38 17.30
C GLY A 47 11.02 -4.63 18.66
N LEU A 48 12.36 -4.63 18.74
CA LEU A 48 13.08 -4.84 20.00
C LEU A 48 13.08 -3.59 20.86
N ILE A 49 12.96 -2.42 20.23
CA ILE A 49 12.91 -1.11 20.87
C ILE A 49 11.98 -0.19 20.08
N GLU A 50 11.33 0.74 20.77
CA GLU A 50 10.51 1.79 20.19
C GLU A 50 11.26 3.12 20.32
N MET A 51 11.71 3.67 19.19
CA MET A 51 12.39 4.96 19.13
C MET A 51 12.34 5.54 17.72
N ASP A 52 12.45 6.87 17.64
CA ASP A 52 12.63 7.56 16.37
C ASP A 52 13.89 7.10 15.65
N LEU A 53 13.80 6.91 14.33
CA LEU A 53 14.96 6.59 13.50
C LEU A 53 15.93 7.76 13.33
N VAL A 54 15.49 9.00 13.59
CA VAL A 54 16.32 10.19 13.47
C VAL A 54 16.15 11.09 14.70
N SER A 55 17.26 11.56 15.24
CA SER A 55 17.28 12.56 16.32
C SER A 55 18.09 13.79 15.90
N ILE A 56 17.83 14.93 16.56
CA ILE A 56 18.48 16.21 16.27
C ILE A 56 19.12 16.81 17.52
N LYS A 57 20.30 17.43 17.35
CA LYS A 57 20.92 18.35 18.31
C LYS A 57 20.57 19.78 17.91
N GLU A 58 19.64 20.38 18.64
CA GLU A 58 19.07 21.69 18.33
C GLU A 58 20.14 22.79 18.27
N ASP A 59 21.04 22.82 19.26
CA ASP A 59 22.08 23.86 19.39
C ASP A 59 23.04 23.97 18.19
N SER A 60 23.19 22.90 17.40
CA SER A 60 24.05 22.89 16.22
C SER A 60 23.29 23.01 14.90
N CYS A 61 21.96 22.94 14.93
CA CYS A 61 21.14 23.04 13.73
C CYS A 61 21.11 24.49 13.24
N VAL A 62 21.49 24.70 11.98
CA VAL A 62 21.50 26.04 11.37
C VAL A 62 20.26 26.32 10.50
N PHE A 63 19.29 25.41 10.46
CA PHE A 63 18.07 25.52 9.64
C PHE A 63 18.38 25.78 8.16
N CYS A 64 19.26 24.96 7.57
CA CYS A 64 19.62 25.09 6.15
C CYS A 64 18.63 24.40 5.20
N GLY A 65 17.85 23.42 5.65
CA GLY A 65 16.85 22.72 4.83
C GLY A 65 17.34 21.56 3.98
N LEU A 66 18.66 21.33 3.90
CA LEU A 66 19.25 20.23 3.13
C LEU A 66 18.63 18.87 3.47
N CYS A 67 18.47 18.57 4.76
CA CYS A 67 17.88 17.30 5.22
C CYS A 67 16.40 17.11 4.82
N SER A 68 15.66 18.20 4.66
CA SER A 68 14.26 18.16 4.22
C SER A 68 14.17 17.97 2.70
N ILE A 69 15.02 18.67 1.93
CA ILE A 69 15.06 18.52 0.48
C ILE A 69 15.63 17.17 0.06
N ALA A 70 16.73 16.71 0.66
CA ALA A 70 17.36 15.46 0.26
C ALA A 70 16.60 14.21 0.71
N CYS A 71 15.59 14.34 1.56
CA CYS A 71 14.72 13.24 1.94
C CYS A 71 13.62 13.06 0.86
N PRO A 72 13.67 11.99 0.04
CA PRO A 72 12.67 11.73 -0.99
C PRO A 72 11.45 10.99 -0.43
N PHE A 73 11.30 10.90 0.89
CA PHE A 73 10.19 10.18 1.55
C PHE A 73 9.44 11.08 2.52
N ASP A 74 9.64 12.39 2.46
CA ASP A 74 8.83 13.36 3.21
C ASP A 74 8.81 13.14 4.74
N ALA A 75 9.86 12.49 5.27
CA ALA A 75 10.06 12.30 6.71
C ALA A 75 10.58 13.56 7.43
N LEU A 76 11.18 14.50 6.68
CA LEU A 76 11.68 15.77 7.19
C LEU A 76 11.09 16.92 6.39
N SER A 77 10.44 17.86 7.08
CA SER A 77 9.75 18.98 6.48
C SER A 77 10.22 20.29 7.10
N MET A 78 10.75 21.18 6.27
CA MET A 78 11.17 22.51 6.69
C MET A 78 10.27 23.57 6.08
N SER A 79 9.88 24.56 6.88
CA SER A 79 9.18 25.75 6.43
C SER A 79 9.93 27.04 6.82
N VAL A 80 9.74 28.07 6.01
CA VAL A 80 10.21 29.44 6.25
C VAL A 80 8.98 30.35 6.14
N ASP A 81 8.71 31.13 7.18
CA ASP A 81 7.53 32.00 7.30
C ASP A 81 6.19 31.29 7.02
N GLY A 82 6.13 29.99 7.35
CA GLY A 82 4.94 29.14 7.19
C GLY A 82 4.84 28.43 5.83
N GLU A 83 5.71 28.74 4.86
CA GLU A 83 5.74 28.08 3.56
C GLU A 83 6.78 26.95 3.54
N TYR A 84 6.38 25.74 3.13
CA TYR A 84 7.30 24.60 3.01
C TYR A 84 8.32 24.85 1.90
N ILE A 85 9.60 24.61 2.19
CA ILE A 85 10.69 24.91 1.24
C ILE A 85 10.57 24.09 -0.06
N LYS A 86 9.94 22.91 -0.02
CA LYS A 86 9.66 22.07 -1.20
C LYS A 86 8.71 22.74 -2.20
N ASN A 87 7.89 23.68 -1.75
CA ASN A 87 6.95 24.42 -2.59
C ASN A 87 7.54 25.72 -3.13
N ILE A 88 8.73 26.11 -2.68
CA ILE A 88 9.40 27.34 -3.09
C ILE A 88 10.28 27.03 -4.30
N ALA A 89 10.00 27.70 -5.42
CA ALA A 89 10.68 27.48 -6.70
C ALA A 89 12.20 27.78 -6.71
N SER A 90 12.81 28.25 -5.63
CA SER A 90 14.26 28.43 -5.52
C SER A 90 14.99 27.20 -4.94
N TYR A 91 14.25 26.26 -4.35
CA TYR A 91 14.80 25.03 -3.79
C TYR A 91 14.72 23.87 -4.79
N PRO A 92 15.60 22.85 -4.64
CA PRO A 92 15.53 21.65 -5.47
C PRO A 92 14.25 20.85 -5.27
N ILE A 93 13.77 20.21 -6.34
CA ILE A 93 12.51 19.44 -6.36
C ILE A 93 12.78 18.04 -6.92
N TRP A 94 12.20 17.01 -6.30
CA TRP A 94 12.29 15.63 -6.80
C TRP A 94 11.34 15.43 -7.97
N ASN A 95 11.86 14.90 -9.08
CA ASN A 95 11.09 14.38 -10.19
C ASN A 95 10.84 12.88 -9.96
N LYS A 96 9.95 12.60 -9.00
CA LYS A 96 9.52 11.25 -8.59
C LYS A 96 7.99 11.25 -8.64
N GLU A 97 7.41 10.20 -9.17
CA GLU A 97 5.96 10.15 -9.43
C GLU A 97 5.42 8.74 -9.18
N SER A 98 4.16 8.68 -8.76
CA SER A 98 3.40 7.45 -8.66
C SER A 98 1.99 7.68 -9.18
N VAL A 99 1.75 7.32 -10.43
CA VAL A 99 0.53 7.67 -11.16
C VAL A 99 -0.27 6.40 -11.45
N VAL A 100 -1.59 6.51 -11.30
CA VAL A 100 -2.53 5.47 -11.72
C VAL A 100 -3.35 6.04 -12.88
N ASP A 101 -3.39 5.31 -14.00
CA ASP A 101 -4.30 5.58 -15.09
C ASP A 101 -5.66 4.91 -14.80
N ASP A 102 -6.62 5.70 -14.31
CA ASP A 102 -7.98 5.24 -14.02
C ASP A 102 -8.73 4.75 -15.28
N GLY A 103 -8.30 5.17 -16.48
CA GLY A 103 -8.88 4.74 -17.76
C GLY A 103 -8.47 3.32 -18.16
N GLU A 104 -7.27 2.88 -17.75
CA GLU A 104 -6.76 1.52 -17.99
C GLU A 104 -6.99 0.59 -16.79
N CYS A 105 -7.13 1.13 -15.58
CA CYS A 105 -7.26 0.36 -14.36
C CYS A 105 -8.54 -0.50 -14.35
N MET A 106 -8.37 -1.83 -14.23
CA MET A 106 -9.48 -2.79 -14.12
C MET A 106 -9.91 -3.11 -12.67
N TYR A 107 -9.41 -2.38 -11.68
CA TYR A 107 -9.75 -2.56 -10.26
C TYR A 107 -9.53 -4.00 -9.72
N CYS A 108 -8.41 -4.64 -10.07
CA CYS A 108 -8.15 -6.05 -9.68
C CYS A 108 -7.63 -6.27 -8.25
N SER A 109 -7.26 -5.18 -7.53
CA SER A 109 -6.66 -5.13 -6.18
C SER A 109 -5.25 -5.70 -5.99
N LYS A 110 -4.55 -6.15 -7.04
CA LYS A 110 -3.18 -6.69 -6.91
C LYS A 110 -2.20 -5.67 -6.33
N CYS A 111 -2.22 -4.43 -6.80
CA CYS A 111 -1.35 -3.36 -6.34
C CYS A 111 -1.55 -3.07 -4.83
N TYR A 112 -2.81 -3.01 -4.39
CA TYR A 112 -3.19 -2.82 -3.00
C TYR A 112 -2.59 -3.91 -2.10
N ASN A 113 -2.74 -5.18 -2.48
CA ASN A 113 -2.30 -6.31 -1.66
C ASN A 113 -0.77 -6.50 -1.61
N ILE A 114 -0.03 -5.99 -2.60
CA ILE A 114 1.43 -6.17 -2.68
C ILE A 114 2.21 -4.98 -2.11
N CYS A 115 1.56 -3.83 -1.87
CA CYS A 115 2.23 -2.60 -1.47
C CYS A 115 2.92 -2.77 -0.11
N PRO A 116 4.27 -2.71 -0.01
CA PRO A 116 4.96 -2.96 1.25
C PRO A 116 4.80 -1.82 2.27
N SER A 117 4.36 -0.63 1.82
CA SER A 117 4.18 0.55 2.66
C SER A 117 2.71 0.90 2.92
N ASP A 118 1.78 0.03 2.51
CA ASP A 118 0.33 0.27 2.63
C ASP A 118 -0.13 1.63 2.08
N ALA A 119 0.58 2.13 1.05
CA ALA A 119 0.36 3.46 0.48
C ALA A 119 -0.79 3.53 -0.52
N ILE A 120 -1.51 2.43 -0.76
CA ILE A 120 -2.56 2.37 -1.79
C ILE A 120 -3.92 2.30 -1.13
N LEU A 121 -4.81 3.22 -1.49
CA LEU A 121 -6.23 3.13 -1.21
C LEU A 121 -6.93 2.48 -2.40
N PHE A 122 -7.83 1.55 -2.11
CA PHE A 122 -8.50 0.75 -3.12
C PHE A 122 -9.99 0.61 -2.81
N GLU A 123 -10.82 0.98 -3.77
CA GLU A 123 -12.26 0.76 -3.76
C GLU A 123 -12.67 0.08 -5.07
N ARG A 124 -13.57 -0.90 -4.97
CA ARG A 124 -14.20 -1.55 -6.11
C ARG A 124 -15.69 -1.73 -5.85
N ASN A 125 -16.48 -1.29 -6.82
CA ASN A 125 -17.90 -1.48 -6.88
C ASN A 125 -18.21 -2.61 -7.87
N LEU A 126 -18.81 -3.68 -7.36
CA LEU A 126 -19.27 -4.81 -8.17
C LEU A 126 -20.77 -4.66 -8.47
N PRO A 127 -21.24 -5.15 -9.62
CA PRO A 127 -22.67 -5.22 -9.89
C PRO A 127 -23.40 -6.11 -8.88
N ASN A 128 -24.71 -5.89 -8.75
CA ASN A 128 -25.54 -6.79 -7.96
C ASN A 128 -25.67 -8.13 -8.70
N PRO A 129 -25.48 -9.29 -8.03
CA PRO A 129 -25.72 -10.59 -8.64
C PRO A 129 -27.08 -10.72 -9.33
N ALA A 130 -28.13 -10.06 -8.82
CA ALA A 130 -29.46 -10.07 -9.43
C ALA A 130 -29.50 -9.45 -10.84
N ASP A 131 -28.59 -8.53 -11.16
CA ASP A 131 -28.50 -7.92 -12.49
C ASP A 131 -27.99 -8.92 -13.53
N LEU A 132 -27.26 -9.96 -13.10
CA LEU A 132 -26.59 -10.95 -13.93
C LEU A 132 -27.38 -12.25 -14.11
N VAL A 133 -28.55 -12.38 -13.50
CA VAL A 133 -29.39 -13.58 -13.58
C VAL A 133 -30.81 -13.23 -13.98
N ARG A 134 -31.48 -14.17 -14.65
CA ARG A 134 -32.90 -14.05 -15.02
C ARG A 134 -33.64 -15.31 -14.60
N GLY A 135 -34.82 -15.11 -14.03
CA GLY A 135 -35.68 -16.18 -13.62
C GLY A 135 -36.90 -15.67 -12.88
N GLU A 136 -37.78 -16.61 -12.57
CA GLU A 136 -38.97 -16.37 -11.79
C GLU A 136 -39.01 -17.39 -10.65
N ILE A 137 -39.52 -16.95 -9.52
CA ILE A 137 -39.79 -17.79 -8.36
C ILE A 137 -41.13 -17.39 -7.77
N GLU A 138 -41.98 -18.37 -7.54
CA GLU A 138 -43.30 -18.21 -6.96
C GLU A 138 -43.49 -19.29 -5.90
N ILE A 139 -44.02 -18.91 -4.74
CA ILE A 139 -44.28 -19.82 -3.63
C ILE A 139 -45.78 -19.86 -3.39
N ASN A 140 -46.37 -21.06 -3.46
CA ASN A 140 -47.74 -21.27 -3.04
C ASN A 140 -47.80 -21.38 -1.51
N GLU A 141 -48.26 -20.32 -0.85
CA GLU A 141 -48.40 -20.28 0.60
C GLU A 141 -49.48 -21.23 1.14
N GLU A 142 -50.44 -21.68 0.31
CA GLU A 142 -51.46 -22.67 0.72
C GLU A 142 -50.86 -24.06 0.91
N ASP A 143 -49.86 -24.42 0.08
CA ASP A 143 -49.15 -25.70 0.14
C ASP A 143 -47.93 -25.64 1.09
N CYS A 144 -47.44 -24.42 1.41
CA CYS A 144 -46.27 -24.24 2.25
C CYS A 144 -46.54 -24.60 3.71
N ILE A 145 -45.84 -25.61 4.22
CA ILE A 145 -45.90 -26.02 5.64
C ILE A 145 -44.86 -25.32 6.54
N TYR A 146 -44.14 -24.32 6.02
CA TYR A 146 -43.14 -23.54 6.76
C TYR A 146 -42.04 -24.39 7.45
N CYS A 147 -41.62 -25.50 6.83
CA CYS A 147 -40.64 -26.44 7.39
C CYS A 147 -39.18 -25.95 7.38
N SER A 148 -38.91 -24.79 6.76
CA SER A 148 -37.59 -24.15 6.65
C SER A 148 -36.54 -24.80 5.75
N PHE A 149 -36.77 -25.99 5.17
CA PHE A 149 -35.75 -26.63 4.31
C PHE A 149 -35.28 -25.77 3.12
N CYS A 150 -36.17 -25.00 2.49
CA CYS A 150 -35.78 -24.13 1.40
C CYS A 150 -34.94 -22.93 1.85
N ALA A 151 -35.15 -22.43 3.08
CA ALA A 151 -34.32 -21.38 3.67
C ALA A 151 -32.94 -21.93 4.06
N ASP A 152 -32.91 -23.07 4.75
CA ASP A 152 -31.66 -23.70 5.22
C ASP A 152 -30.76 -24.15 4.07
N MET A 153 -31.36 -24.56 2.95
CA MET A 153 -30.63 -25.02 1.76
C MET A 153 -30.41 -23.93 0.71
N CYS A 154 -30.85 -22.68 0.95
CA CYS A 154 -30.65 -21.60 -0.01
C CYS A 154 -29.19 -21.13 0.03
N PRO A 155 -28.37 -21.41 -1.01
CA PRO A 155 -26.95 -21.06 -0.97
C PRO A 155 -26.69 -19.55 -0.97
N ALA A 156 -27.66 -18.76 -1.44
CA ALA A 156 -27.58 -17.30 -1.48
C ALA A 156 -28.29 -16.62 -0.29
N GLU A 157 -28.81 -17.41 0.66
CA GLU A 157 -29.57 -16.91 1.82
C GLU A 157 -30.71 -15.95 1.43
N ALA A 158 -31.34 -16.21 0.27
CA ALA A 158 -32.38 -15.38 -0.29
C ALA A 158 -33.76 -15.62 0.34
N ILE A 159 -33.98 -16.76 1.00
CA ILE A 159 -35.28 -17.13 1.54
C ILE A 159 -35.31 -16.94 3.06
N LYS A 160 -36.25 -16.15 3.55
CA LYS A 160 -36.53 -15.99 4.98
C LYS A 160 -37.84 -16.68 5.32
N ILE A 161 -37.82 -17.52 6.35
CA ILE A 161 -39.02 -18.15 6.91
C ILE A 161 -39.15 -17.75 8.37
N LYS A 162 -40.36 -17.38 8.77
CA LYS A 162 -40.76 -17.30 10.17
C LYS A 162 -41.79 -18.38 10.45
N ASN A 163 -41.48 -19.23 11.42
CA ASN A 163 -42.37 -20.28 11.91
C ASN A 163 -42.58 -20.10 13.42
N ILE A 164 -43.81 -19.81 13.85
CA ILE A 164 -44.16 -19.69 15.26
C ILE A 164 -44.69 -21.05 15.76
N PRO A 165 -44.09 -21.62 16.82
CA PRO A 165 -44.53 -22.90 17.37
C PRO A 165 -45.96 -22.84 17.91
N ILE A 166 -46.63 -23.99 17.82
CA ILE A 166 -48.07 -24.31 17.89
C ILE A 166 -48.83 -23.78 19.12
N SER A 167 -48.18 -23.18 20.12
CA SER A 167 -48.85 -22.68 21.34
C SER A 167 -49.68 -21.40 21.16
N SER A 168 -49.57 -20.73 20.02
CA SER A 168 -50.41 -19.57 19.68
C SER A 168 -51.40 -19.95 18.58
N VAL A 169 -52.68 -19.69 18.84
CA VAL A 169 -53.84 -19.94 17.97
C VAL A 169 -53.76 -19.21 16.62
N ASP A 170 -52.75 -18.35 16.42
CA ASP A 170 -52.52 -17.59 15.19
C ASP A 170 -51.56 -18.30 14.23
N LYS A 171 -52.10 -19.06 13.28
CA LYS A 171 -51.41 -19.38 12.00
C LYS A 171 -51.05 -18.12 11.19
N LEU A 172 -51.63 -16.97 11.54
CA LEU A 172 -51.49 -15.67 10.88
C LEU A 172 -50.09 -15.06 10.92
N ASN A 173 -49.15 -15.60 11.71
CA ASN A 173 -47.83 -15.00 11.90
C ASN A 173 -46.67 -15.77 11.24
N ASN A 174 -46.97 -16.86 10.53
CA ASN A 174 -45.99 -17.53 9.69
C ASN A 174 -45.88 -16.79 8.36
N PHE A 175 -44.67 -16.67 7.84
CA PHE A 175 -44.46 -16.11 6.50
C PHE A 175 -43.22 -16.71 5.86
N ILE A 176 -43.18 -16.61 4.55
CA ILE A 176 -42.04 -16.92 3.71
C ILE A 176 -41.83 -15.77 2.74
N ASP A 177 -40.58 -15.31 2.62
CA ASP A 177 -40.22 -14.19 1.76
C ASP A 177 -38.95 -14.54 0.98
N VAL A 178 -38.88 -14.09 -0.28
CA VAL A 178 -37.72 -14.30 -1.14
C VAL A 178 -37.15 -12.96 -1.54
N ASP A 179 -35.93 -12.70 -1.08
CA ASP A 179 -35.13 -11.56 -1.48
C ASP A 179 -34.63 -11.75 -2.93
N SER A 180 -35.33 -11.13 -3.88
CA SER A 180 -35.01 -11.21 -5.31
C SER A 180 -33.65 -10.61 -5.64
N SER A 181 -33.10 -9.72 -4.79
CA SER A 181 -31.75 -9.17 -4.98
C SER A 181 -30.64 -10.20 -4.67
N LYS A 182 -30.98 -11.31 -4.01
CA LYS A 182 -30.05 -12.39 -3.66
C LYS A 182 -30.32 -13.69 -4.42
N CYS A 183 -31.56 -13.91 -4.86
CA CYS A 183 -31.94 -15.15 -5.51
C CYS A 183 -31.23 -15.33 -6.86
N ILE A 184 -30.40 -16.37 -6.98
CA ILE A 184 -29.70 -16.72 -8.23
C ILE A 184 -30.44 -17.79 -9.07
N PHE A 185 -31.70 -18.08 -8.76
CA PHE A 185 -32.54 -19.00 -9.54
C PHE A 185 -31.94 -20.41 -9.76
N CYS A 186 -31.18 -20.92 -8.77
CA CYS A 186 -30.50 -22.23 -8.87
C CYS A 186 -31.42 -23.45 -8.75
N GLY A 187 -32.65 -23.28 -8.24
CA GLY A 187 -33.66 -24.35 -8.13
C GLY A 187 -33.52 -25.29 -6.93
N VAL A 188 -32.55 -25.10 -6.03
CA VAL A 188 -32.38 -25.94 -4.83
C VAL A 188 -33.63 -25.95 -3.96
N CYS A 189 -34.26 -24.79 -3.74
CA CYS A 189 -35.48 -24.66 -2.93
C CYS A 189 -36.65 -25.47 -3.48
N LYS A 190 -36.82 -25.50 -4.81
CA LYS A 190 -37.83 -26.31 -5.50
C LYS A 190 -37.58 -27.80 -5.30
N MET A 191 -36.33 -28.25 -5.39
CA MET A 191 -35.98 -29.67 -5.27
C MET A 191 -36.14 -30.21 -3.84
N VAL A 192 -35.89 -29.38 -2.83
CA VAL A 192 -35.97 -29.80 -1.42
C VAL A 192 -37.37 -29.63 -0.82
N CYS A 193 -38.28 -28.92 -1.48
CA CYS A 193 -39.61 -28.66 -0.96
C CYS A 193 -40.45 -29.96 -0.93
N PRO A 194 -40.82 -30.49 0.26
CA PRO A 194 -41.52 -31.76 0.35
C PRO A 194 -42.95 -31.71 -0.21
N GLU A 195 -43.57 -30.52 -0.18
CA GLU A 195 -44.94 -30.28 -0.66
C GLU A 195 -44.99 -29.76 -2.10
N ASN A 196 -43.84 -29.61 -2.78
CA ASN A 196 -43.75 -28.99 -4.12
C ASN A 196 -44.37 -27.58 -4.20
N ALA A 197 -44.41 -26.84 -3.09
CA ALA A 197 -45.00 -25.51 -2.99
C ALA A 197 -44.23 -24.41 -3.75
N ILE A 198 -43.03 -24.68 -4.26
CA ILE A 198 -42.16 -23.69 -4.89
C ILE A 198 -42.04 -23.96 -6.39
N LYS A 199 -42.48 -23.00 -7.21
CA LYS A 199 -42.20 -22.95 -8.64
C LYS A 199 -41.00 -22.04 -8.86
N GLN A 200 -40.03 -22.54 -9.60
CA GLN A 200 -38.83 -21.78 -9.93
C GLN A 200 -38.39 -22.15 -11.34
N ILE A 201 -38.07 -21.12 -12.14
CA ILE A 201 -37.54 -21.24 -13.49
C ILE A 201 -36.33 -20.32 -13.59
N CYS A 202 -35.24 -20.84 -14.16
CA CYS A 202 -34.10 -20.04 -14.57
C CYS A 202 -34.20 -19.79 -16.07
N SER A 203 -34.16 -18.54 -16.48
CA SER A 203 -34.13 -18.10 -17.89
C SER A 203 -32.80 -17.46 -18.29
N THR A 204 -31.83 -17.37 -17.36
CA THR A 204 -30.51 -16.74 -17.57
C THR A 204 -29.83 -17.18 -18.87
N CYS A 205 -29.70 -18.49 -19.13
CA CYS A 205 -29.04 -18.96 -20.35
C CYS A 205 -29.82 -18.64 -21.63
N MET A 206 -31.14 -18.55 -21.57
CA MET A 206 -31.99 -18.24 -22.73
C MET A 206 -32.00 -16.75 -23.05
N LEU A 207 -31.86 -15.90 -22.02
CA LEU A 207 -31.90 -14.45 -22.13
C LEU A 207 -30.51 -13.81 -22.01
N ASN A 208 -29.43 -14.60 -22.15
CA ASN A 208 -28.07 -14.12 -21.93
C ASN A 208 -27.71 -12.91 -22.80
N GLU A 209 -28.23 -12.85 -24.03
CA GLU A 209 -28.02 -11.72 -24.95
C GLU A 209 -28.73 -10.43 -24.50
N GLU A 210 -29.73 -10.53 -23.64
CA GLU A 210 -30.49 -9.39 -23.06
C GLU A 210 -29.93 -8.96 -21.70
N ILE A 211 -28.95 -9.68 -21.15
CA ILE A 211 -28.31 -9.35 -19.88
C ILE A 211 -27.16 -8.38 -20.16
N GLU A 212 -27.39 -7.10 -19.88
CA GLU A 212 -26.31 -6.11 -19.85
C GLU A 212 -25.41 -6.40 -18.66
N VAL A 213 -24.11 -6.65 -18.93
CA VAL A 213 -23.11 -6.84 -17.89
C VAL A 213 -22.69 -5.46 -17.39
N PRO A 214 -22.99 -5.07 -16.15
CA PRO A 214 -22.62 -3.74 -15.68
C PRO A 214 -21.11 -3.65 -15.53
N GLU A 215 -20.56 -2.47 -15.81
CA GLU A 215 -19.14 -2.21 -15.66
C GLU A 215 -18.71 -2.29 -14.20
N ILE A 216 -17.55 -2.90 -13.97
CA ILE A 216 -16.88 -2.81 -12.67
C ILE A 216 -16.24 -1.43 -12.58
N THR A 217 -16.59 -0.69 -11.54
CA THR A 217 -16.05 0.65 -11.29
C THR A 217 -15.30 0.67 -9.97
N GLY A 218 -14.53 1.71 -9.73
CA GLY A 218 -13.76 1.82 -8.50
C GLY A 218 -12.94 3.08 -8.45
N ASN A 219 -12.07 3.15 -7.45
CA ASN A 219 -11.06 4.18 -7.33
C ASN A 219 -9.78 3.57 -6.75
N VAL A 220 -8.64 3.94 -7.31
CA VAL A 220 -7.33 3.57 -6.78
C VAL A 220 -6.52 4.83 -6.62
N MET A 221 -5.97 5.05 -5.42
CA MET A 221 -5.19 6.23 -5.12
C MET A 221 -3.90 5.82 -4.41
N ILE A 222 -2.77 6.38 -4.84
CA ILE A 222 -1.48 6.21 -4.17
C ILE A 222 -1.24 7.44 -3.28
N LEU A 223 -1.04 7.21 -1.99
CA LEU A 223 -0.72 8.23 -1.02
C LEU A 223 0.77 8.57 -1.10
N GLU A 224 1.10 9.74 -1.64
CA GLU A 224 2.48 10.17 -1.88
C GLU A 224 3.33 10.16 -0.61
N ASP A 225 2.79 10.61 0.52
CA ASP A 225 3.51 10.68 1.81
C ASP A 225 3.92 9.31 2.37
N LEU A 226 3.28 8.22 1.92
CA LEU A 226 3.59 6.84 2.33
C LEU A 226 4.28 6.04 1.22
N CYS A 227 4.26 6.52 -0.02
CA CYS A 227 4.83 5.82 -1.16
C CYS A 227 6.36 5.85 -1.09
N VAL A 228 6.99 4.68 -1.16
CA VAL A 228 8.46 4.54 -1.18
C VAL A 228 9.02 4.34 -2.59
N TYR A 229 8.19 4.47 -3.63
CA TYR A 229 8.56 4.37 -5.05
C TYR A 229 9.30 3.06 -5.39
N CYS A 230 8.76 1.93 -4.91
CA CYS A 230 9.35 0.60 -5.08
C CYS A 230 8.86 -0.17 -6.32
N SER A 231 7.93 0.37 -7.11
CA SER A 231 7.45 -0.26 -8.35
C SER A 231 6.69 -1.59 -8.22
N TRP A 232 6.47 -2.16 -7.03
CA TRP A 232 5.66 -3.39 -6.86
C TRP A 232 4.28 -3.30 -7.51
N CYS A 233 3.61 -2.16 -7.36
CA CYS A 233 2.28 -1.92 -7.94
C CYS A 233 2.30 -1.87 -9.47
N SER A 234 3.35 -1.31 -10.08
CA SER A 234 3.55 -1.25 -11.52
C SER A 234 3.81 -2.65 -12.07
N GLU A 235 4.78 -3.38 -11.50
CA GLU A 235 5.18 -4.72 -11.97
C GLU A 235 4.10 -5.79 -11.82
N VAL A 236 3.22 -5.68 -10.81
CA VAL A 236 2.12 -6.64 -10.61
C VAL A 236 0.87 -6.31 -11.44
N CYS A 237 0.83 -5.11 -12.04
CA CYS A 237 -0.34 -4.62 -12.77
C CYS A 237 -0.54 -5.44 -14.05
N PRO A 238 -1.70 -6.09 -14.25
CA PRO A 238 -1.92 -6.90 -15.44
C PRO A 238 -2.22 -6.09 -16.71
N VAL A 239 -2.42 -4.78 -16.57
CA VAL A 239 -2.86 -3.85 -17.62
C VAL A 239 -1.98 -2.60 -17.67
N ASP A 240 -0.81 -2.63 -17.00
CA ASP A 240 0.18 -1.54 -16.98
C ASP A 240 -0.38 -0.14 -16.61
N ALA A 241 -1.51 -0.09 -15.90
CA ALA A 241 -2.17 1.16 -15.49
C ALA A 241 -1.45 1.94 -14.38
N ILE A 242 -0.23 1.55 -13.98
CA ILE A 242 0.49 2.21 -12.88
C ILE A 242 1.93 2.46 -13.29
N ASP A 243 2.34 3.72 -13.25
CA ASP A 243 3.70 4.18 -13.52
C ASP A 243 4.37 4.69 -12.25
N ILE A 244 5.61 4.25 -12.02
CA ILE A 244 6.44 4.69 -10.89
C ILE A 244 7.77 5.23 -11.39
N THR A 245 8.05 6.50 -11.09
CA THR A 245 9.35 7.13 -11.29
C THR A 245 10.11 7.16 -9.96
N LYS A 246 11.25 6.46 -9.90
CA LYS A 246 12.05 6.33 -8.67
C LYS A 246 12.89 7.59 -8.40
N PRO A 247 13.26 7.88 -7.14
CA PRO A 247 14.08 9.05 -6.81
C PRO A 247 15.56 8.91 -7.24
N PHE A 248 16.07 7.69 -7.40
CA PHE A 248 17.48 7.44 -7.68
C PHE A 248 17.65 6.38 -8.76
N ASP A 249 18.72 6.52 -9.54
CA ASP A 249 19.26 5.49 -10.42
C ASP A 249 20.60 4.97 -9.92
N GLY A 250 20.90 3.70 -10.19
CA GLY A 250 22.17 3.10 -9.82
C GLY A 250 22.13 1.60 -9.57
N THR A 251 23.09 1.11 -8.81
CA THR A 251 23.28 -0.32 -8.54
C THR A 251 23.46 -0.59 -7.05
N LEU A 252 23.21 -1.84 -6.66
CA LEU A 252 23.47 -2.32 -5.32
C LEU A 252 24.08 -3.71 -5.41
N GLU A 253 25.31 -3.84 -4.91
CA GLU A 253 26.11 -5.06 -5.07
C GLU A 253 26.51 -5.64 -3.72
N LEU A 254 26.70 -6.96 -3.69
CA LEU A 254 27.22 -7.67 -2.53
C LEU A 254 28.70 -7.98 -2.79
N VAL A 255 29.60 -7.28 -2.09
CA VAL A 255 31.05 -7.41 -2.24
C VAL A 255 31.61 -8.08 -0.99
N GLU A 256 31.98 -9.36 -1.12
CA GLU A 256 32.52 -10.17 -0.03
C GLU A 256 34.05 -10.29 -0.12
N SER A 257 34.69 -10.46 1.04
CA SER A 257 36.11 -10.81 1.17
C SER A 257 36.27 -12.00 2.13
N GLU A 258 37.49 -12.48 2.34
CA GLU A 258 37.75 -13.59 3.30
C GLU A 258 37.28 -13.27 4.73
N GLU A 259 37.32 -12.00 5.13
CA GLU A 259 36.96 -11.55 6.48
C GLU A 259 35.52 -11.01 6.56
N LYS A 260 34.96 -10.52 5.45
CA LYS A 260 33.65 -9.87 5.38
C LYS A 260 32.74 -10.65 4.45
N ILE A 261 31.91 -11.51 5.03
CA ILE A 261 30.98 -12.37 4.29
C ILE A 261 29.55 -12.21 4.78
N CYS A 262 28.59 -12.38 3.88
CA CYS A 262 27.20 -12.47 4.21
C CYS A 262 26.96 -13.66 5.13
N LYS A 263 26.17 -13.42 6.18
CA LYS A 263 25.78 -14.46 7.14
C LYS A 263 24.38 -15.02 6.87
N GLY A 264 23.74 -14.61 5.78
CA GLY A 264 22.48 -15.16 5.28
C GLY A 264 21.42 -15.32 6.36
N ASP A 265 20.94 -16.56 6.48
CA ASP A 265 19.86 -17.01 7.36
C ASP A 265 20.09 -16.72 8.85
N SER A 266 21.35 -16.50 9.25
CA SER A 266 21.69 -16.18 10.64
C SER A 266 21.63 -14.68 10.96
N CYS A 267 21.49 -13.82 9.95
CA CYS A 267 21.55 -12.36 10.12
C CYS A 267 20.25 -11.63 9.80
N HIS A 268 19.73 -11.69 8.55
CA HIS A 268 18.52 -10.98 8.08
C HIS A 268 18.47 -9.45 8.20
N ALA A 269 19.47 -8.79 8.81
CA ALA A 269 19.41 -7.35 9.12
C ALA A 269 19.03 -6.45 7.92
N CYS A 270 19.58 -6.70 6.73
CA CYS A 270 19.27 -5.95 5.52
C CYS A 270 17.85 -6.21 4.96
N GLN A 271 17.30 -7.40 5.20
CA GLN A 271 15.94 -7.77 4.82
C GLN A 271 14.96 -7.08 5.76
N ASP A 272 15.21 -7.16 7.06
CA ASP A 272 14.35 -6.60 8.10
C ASP A 272 14.15 -5.08 7.95
N VAL A 273 15.17 -4.35 7.50
CA VAL A 273 15.10 -2.88 7.35
C VAL A 273 14.67 -2.42 5.95
N CYS A 274 14.39 -3.33 5.01
CA CYS A 274 14.12 -2.94 3.63
C CYS A 274 12.70 -2.37 3.49
N PRO A 275 12.53 -1.05 3.25
CA PRO A 275 11.20 -0.46 3.14
C PRO A 275 10.43 -0.92 1.89
N CYS A 276 11.16 -1.41 0.89
CA CYS A 276 10.59 -1.85 -0.39
C CYS A 276 10.28 -3.35 -0.41
N ASN A 277 10.62 -4.10 0.65
CA ASN A 277 10.61 -5.57 0.62
C ASN A 277 11.38 -6.18 -0.59
N ALA A 278 12.44 -5.49 -1.04
CA ALA A 278 13.23 -5.85 -2.23
C ALA A 278 14.42 -6.77 -1.93
N VAL A 279 14.68 -7.06 -0.65
CA VAL A 279 15.81 -7.86 -0.20
C VAL A 279 15.31 -9.21 0.30
N SER A 280 15.92 -10.29 -0.17
CA SER A 280 15.63 -11.66 0.24
C SER A 280 16.92 -12.40 0.58
N ILE A 281 16.81 -13.54 1.28
CA ILE A 281 17.93 -14.47 1.46
C ILE A 281 17.70 -15.69 0.57
N VAL A 282 18.64 -15.97 -0.32
CA VAL A 282 18.63 -17.11 -1.24
C VAL A 282 19.97 -17.81 -1.11
N ASP A 283 19.94 -19.13 -0.90
CA ASP A 283 21.14 -19.97 -0.74
C ASP A 283 22.15 -19.41 0.30
N GLY A 284 21.64 -18.90 1.42
CA GLY A 284 22.44 -18.34 2.50
C GLY A 284 23.10 -16.99 2.17
N LYS A 285 22.71 -16.32 1.09
CA LYS A 285 23.19 -14.97 0.74
C LYS A 285 22.05 -13.99 0.56
N SER A 286 22.32 -12.73 0.89
CA SER A 286 21.38 -11.65 0.63
C SER A 286 21.38 -11.28 -0.85
N VAL A 287 20.20 -11.33 -1.46
CA VAL A 287 19.93 -10.95 -2.85
C VAL A 287 19.02 -9.72 -2.83
N THR A 288 19.16 -8.85 -3.84
CA THR A 288 18.28 -7.69 -3.99
C THR A 288 17.74 -7.64 -5.39
N ASP A 289 16.42 -7.53 -5.47
CA ASP A 289 15.74 -7.27 -6.72
C ASP A 289 15.74 -5.76 -6.98
N LEU A 290 16.53 -5.34 -7.98
CA LEU A 290 16.65 -3.93 -8.33
C LEU A 290 15.37 -3.37 -8.98
N SER A 291 14.50 -4.23 -9.53
CA SER A 291 13.18 -3.81 -10.02
C SER A 291 12.34 -3.24 -8.89
N PHE A 292 12.50 -3.74 -7.66
CA PHE A 292 11.77 -3.25 -6.49
C PHE A 292 12.56 -2.29 -5.59
N CYS A 293 13.88 -2.25 -5.73
CA CYS A 293 14.74 -1.40 -4.92
C CYS A 293 14.59 0.07 -5.30
N ASN A 294 14.39 0.93 -4.31
CA ASN A 294 14.40 2.39 -4.48
C ASN A 294 15.77 3.02 -4.19
N LEU A 295 16.83 2.23 -3.95
CA LEU A 295 18.19 2.70 -3.68
C LEU A 295 18.32 3.70 -2.51
N CYS A 296 17.46 3.60 -1.48
CA CYS A 296 17.56 4.44 -0.29
C CYS A 296 18.82 4.16 0.56
N GLY A 297 19.32 2.92 0.56
CA GLY A 297 20.53 2.54 1.29
C GLY A 297 20.33 2.11 2.75
N ALA A 298 19.10 1.99 3.26
CA ALA A 298 18.84 1.48 4.61
C ALA A 298 19.52 0.12 4.88
N CYS A 299 19.44 -0.79 3.89
CA CYS A 299 20.11 -2.09 3.97
C CYS A 299 21.64 -2.03 4.04
N VAL A 300 22.26 -0.97 3.51
CA VAL A 300 23.71 -0.72 3.62
C VAL A 300 24.05 -0.32 5.05
N LYS A 301 23.32 0.66 5.62
CA LYS A 301 23.48 1.10 7.01
C LYS A 301 23.23 -0.03 8.02
N ALA A 302 22.36 -0.97 7.69
CA ALA A 302 22.03 -2.11 8.54
C ALA A 302 23.05 -3.25 8.48
N CYS A 303 23.91 -3.31 7.46
CA CYS A 303 24.77 -4.46 7.24
C CYS A 303 25.96 -4.44 8.21
N PRO A 304 26.04 -5.36 9.19
CA PRO A 304 27.13 -5.35 10.17
C PRO A 304 28.49 -5.79 9.60
N GLN A 305 28.52 -6.18 8.32
CA GLN A 305 29.73 -6.63 7.63
C GLN A 305 30.23 -5.57 6.63
N ASP A 306 29.46 -4.51 6.36
CA ASP A 306 29.75 -3.48 5.35
C ASP A 306 30.04 -4.05 3.95
N ILE A 307 29.29 -5.09 3.55
CA ILE A 307 29.47 -5.80 2.26
C ILE A 307 28.44 -5.40 1.20
N ARG A 308 27.46 -4.57 1.55
CA ARG A 308 26.44 -4.08 0.60
C ARG A 308 26.89 -2.73 0.08
N ILE A 309 27.27 -2.65 -1.18
CA ILE A 309 27.82 -1.46 -1.81
C ILE A 309 26.75 -0.83 -2.68
N LEU A 310 26.27 0.34 -2.27
CA LEU A 310 25.31 1.14 -3.01
C LEU A 310 26.05 2.16 -3.87
N THR A 311 25.76 2.14 -5.16
CA THR A 311 26.21 3.15 -6.12
C THR A 311 24.99 3.87 -6.66
N ARG A 312 24.94 5.20 -6.51
CA ARG A 312 23.91 6.02 -7.16
C ARG A 312 24.55 6.77 -8.32
N THR A 313 24.02 6.57 -9.52
CA THR A 313 24.49 7.23 -10.74
C THR A 313 23.77 8.54 -10.98
N ASP A 314 22.51 8.64 -10.55
CA ASP A 314 21.73 9.87 -10.69
C ASP A 314 20.80 10.11 -9.49
N LEU A 315 20.48 11.38 -9.26
CA LEU A 315 19.44 11.83 -8.36
C LEU A 315 18.40 12.53 -9.26
N ASN A 316 17.16 12.05 -9.26
CA ASN A 316 16.07 12.69 -10.02
C ASN A 316 15.62 13.98 -9.31
N LEU A 317 16.52 14.95 -9.22
CA LEU A 317 16.38 16.20 -8.50
C LEU A 317 16.72 17.36 -9.44
N GLU A 318 15.76 18.25 -9.62
CA GLU A 318 15.91 19.41 -10.49
C GLU A 318 16.20 20.68 -9.68
N ASN A 319 16.53 21.78 -10.38
CA ASN A 319 16.60 23.12 -9.79
C ASN A 319 17.66 23.33 -8.69
N ILE A 320 18.82 22.66 -8.81
CA ILE A 320 19.95 22.84 -7.89
C ILE A 320 20.78 24.07 -8.30
N ASN A 321 20.38 25.25 -7.81
CA ASN A 321 21.03 26.52 -8.16
C ASN A 321 22.23 26.90 -7.28
N SER A 322 22.25 26.45 -6.02
CA SER A 322 23.32 26.77 -5.07
C SER A 322 24.51 25.82 -5.24
N GLU A 323 25.72 26.36 -5.43
CA GLU A 323 26.94 25.57 -5.58
C GLU A 323 27.21 24.70 -4.34
N SER A 324 27.03 25.26 -3.14
CA SER A 324 27.20 24.49 -1.90
C SER A 324 26.19 23.35 -1.76
N TRP A 325 24.95 23.56 -2.20
CA TRP A 325 23.95 22.50 -2.23
C TRP A 325 24.28 21.43 -3.27
N LYS A 326 24.77 21.83 -4.43
CA LYS A 326 25.19 20.89 -5.48
C LYS A 326 26.30 19.97 -4.96
N ASP A 327 27.32 20.52 -4.31
CA ASP A 327 28.42 19.73 -3.76
C ASP A 327 27.93 18.75 -2.68
N ILE A 328 27.06 19.20 -1.77
CA ILE A 328 26.52 18.36 -0.69
C ILE A 328 25.56 17.30 -1.24
N LEU A 329 24.61 17.66 -2.10
CA LEU A 329 23.64 16.71 -2.65
C LEU A 329 24.32 15.68 -3.54
N THR A 330 25.28 16.10 -4.37
CA THR A 330 26.04 15.15 -5.19
C THR A 330 26.96 14.24 -4.38
N SER A 331 27.26 14.54 -3.11
CA SER A 331 27.95 13.58 -2.22
C SER A 331 27.11 12.33 -1.91
N ILE A 332 25.79 12.39 -2.12
CA ILE A 332 24.88 11.23 -2.02
C ILE A 332 25.10 10.25 -3.19
N LEU A 333 25.64 10.75 -4.31
CA LEU A 333 26.11 9.92 -5.42
C LEU A 333 27.41 9.24 -4.98
N VAL A 334 27.29 7.97 -4.58
CA VAL A 334 28.44 7.14 -4.23
C VAL A 334 28.83 6.35 -5.49
N GLY A 335 30.10 6.38 -5.90
CA GLY A 335 30.61 5.60 -7.05
C GLY A 335 31.14 6.39 -8.26
N LYS A 336 31.88 7.49 -8.04
CA LYS A 336 32.80 8.03 -9.05
C LYS A 336 34.16 7.35 -8.99
#